data_AF-A0A2L2LMC1-F1
#
_entry.id   AF-A0A2L2LMC1-F1
#
_cell.length_a   1.000
_cell.length_b   1.000
_cell.length_c   1.000
_cell.angle_alpha   90.00
_cell.angle_beta   90.00
_cell.angle_gamma   90.00
#
_symmetry.space_group_name_H-M   'P 1'
#
loop_
_entity.id
_entity.type
_entity.pdbx_description
1 polymer ?
#
loop_
_entity_poly.entity_id
_entity_poly.type
_entity_poly.pdbx_seq_one_letter_code
_entity_poly.pdbx_strand_id
1 'polypeptide(L)'
;MNPVSPRVLLSRMEVARRETRHHLDRIHRQITGRAERIAVTEKAKARSHRRGGSRWTRSDEQLFQDHVERLTFERRTEIAALARKLQRQEQAIATMRMTLGDDANSAAA
;
A
#
# COMPACT_ATOMS: atom_id res chain seq x y z
N MET A 1 22.00 -16.52 -25.17
CA MET A 1 21.23 -15.71 -24.20
C MET A 1 22.22 -15.29 -23.11
N ASN A 2 22.66 -14.04 -23.08
CA ASN A 2 23.68 -13.61 -22.10
C ASN A 2 23.07 -13.66 -20.69
N PRO A 3 23.72 -14.33 -19.71
CA PRO A 3 23.19 -14.37 -18.36
C PRO A 3 23.13 -12.93 -17.82
N VAL A 4 21.93 -12.52 -17.37
CA VAL A 4 21.76 -11.22 -16.72
C VAL A 4 22.65 -11.21 -15.48
N SER A 5 23.52 -10.20 -15.37
CA SER A 5 24.39 -10.07 -14.20
C SER A 5 23.57 -10.15 -12.89
N PRO A 6 24.03 -10.92 -11.89
CA PRO A 6 23.37 -11.02 -10.58
C PRO A 6 23.00 -9.65 -9.97
N ARG A 7 23.85 -8.64 -10.16
CA ARG A 7 23.60 -7.25 -9.70
C ARG A 7 22.45 -6.57 -10.45
N VAL A 8 22.34 -6.81 -11.76
CA VAL A 8 21.23 -6.28 -12.59
C VAL A 8 19.91 -6.94 -12.20
N LEU A 9 19.93 -8.25 -11.92
CA LEU A 9 18.76 -8.97 -11.43
C LEU A 9 18.30 -8.43 -10.07
N LEU A 10 19.22 -8.24 -9.13
CA LEU A 10 18.91 -7.67 -7.81
C LEU A 10 18.26 -6.27 -7.93
N SER A 11 18.81 -5.39 -8.77
CA SER A 11 18.24 -4.07 -9.02
C SER A 11 16.80 -4.13 -9.54
N ARG A 12 16.53 -5.04 -10.49
CA ARG A 12 15.16 -5.27 -11.01
C ARG A 12 14.20 -5.77 -9.92
N MET A 13 14.65 -6.66 -9.06
CA MET A 13 13.84 -7.16 -7.93
C MET A 13 13.48 -6.02 -6.97
N GLU A 14 14.44 -5.14 -6.66
CA GLU A 14 14.21 -3.99 -5.79
C GLU A 14 13.23 -2.97 -6.40
N VAL A 15 13.29 -2.73 -7.71
CA VAL A 15 12.29 -1.92 -8.44
C VAL A 15 10.90 -2.55 -8.29
N ALA A 16 10.75 -3.84 -8.60
CA ALA A 16 9.47 -4.54 -8.51
C ALA A 16 8.88 -4.55 -7.08
N ARG A 17 9.75 -4.58 -6.05
CA ARG A 17 9.36 -4.43 -4.65
C ARG A 17 8.85 -3.02 -4.34
N ARG A 18 9.56 -1.97 -4.80
CA ARG A 18 9.11 -0.57 -4.65
C ARG A 18 7.77 -0.33 -5.32
N GLU A 19 7.57 -0.85 -6.53
CA GLU A 19 6.31 -0.74 -7.26
C GLU A 19 5.15 -1.39 -6.50
N THR A 20 5.37 -2.60 -5.96
CA THR A 20 4.34 -3.31 -5.19
C THR A 20 3.98 -2.57 -3.91
N ARG A 21 4.98 -2.00 -3.21
CA ARG A 21 4.75 -1.13 -2.04
C ARG A 21 3.97 0.13 -2.41
N HIS A 22 4.36 0.83 -3.48
CA HIS A 22 3.65 2.01 -3.95
C HIS A 22 2.22 1.70 -4.37
N HIS A 23 1.95 0.50 -4.88
CA HIS A 23 0.60 0.07 -5.19
C HIS A 23 -0.25 -0.05 -3.92
N LEU A 24 0.26 -0.70 -2.87
CA LEU A 24 -0.40 -0.76 -1.56
C LEU A 24 -0.67 0.65 -1.00
N ASP A 25 0.33 1.53 -1.01
CA ASP A 25 0.18 2.90 -0.53
C ASP A 25 -0.92 3.65 -1.29
N ARG A 26 -1.00 3.43 -2.61
CA ARG A 26 -2.02 4.06 -3.47
C ARG A 26 -3.42 3.56 -3.13
N ILE A 27 -3.60 2.26 -2.90
CA ILE A 27 -4.88 1.67 -2.48
C ILE A 27 -5.33 2.27 -1.16
N HIS A 28 -4.45 2.34 -0.16
CA HIS A 28 -4.78 2.94 1.14
C HIS A 28 -5.18 4.40 1.00
N ARG A 29 -4.44 5.21 0.23
CA ARG A 29 -4.80 6.61 -0.04
C ARG A 29 -6.14 6.74 -0.76
N GLN A 30 -6.44 5.85 -1.71
CA GLN A 30 -7.71 5.84 -2.42
C GLN A 30 -8.88 5.49 -1.49
N ILE A 31 -8.70 4.55 -0.56
CA ILE A 31 -9.70 4.20 0.45
C ILE A 31 -9.99 5.41 1.33
N THR A 32 -8.96 6.01 1.94
CA THR A 32 -9.09 7.18 2.80
C THR A 32 -9.74 8.35 2.06
N GLY A 33 -9.22 8.72 0.90
CA GLY A 33 -9.75 9.85 0.12
C GLY A 33 -11.15 9.60 -0.45
N ARG A 34 -11.58 8.34 -0.61
CA ARG A 34 -12.97 8.02 -0.99
C ARG A 34 -13.90 8.06 0.22
N ALA A 35 -13.47 7.52 1.36
CA ALA A 35 -14.23 7.59 2.61
C ALA A 35 -14.49 9.05 3.02
N GLU A 36 -13.47 9.90 2.95
CA GLU A 36 -13.58 11.32 3.26
C GLU A 36 -14.60 12.03 2.35
N ARG A 37 -14.53 11.80 1.02
CA ARG A 37 -15.49 12.39 0.07
C ARG A 37 -16.93 11.97 0.35
N ILE A 38 -17.16 10.71 0.72
CA ILE A 38 -18.49 10.22 1.06
C ILE A 38 -18.98 10.92 2.34
N ALA A 39 -18.18 10.92 3.41
CA ALA A 39 -18.53 11.56 4.68
C ALA A 39 -18.82 13.07 4.52
N VAL A 40 -18.00 13.78 3.76
CA VAL A 40 -18.21 15.22 3.44
C VAL A 40 -19.51 15.43 2.67
N THR A 41 -19.83 14.55 1.72
CA THR A 41 -21.06 14.64 0.92
C THR A 41 -22.31 14.39 1.78
N GLU A 42 -22.27 13.36 2.63
CA GLU A 42 -23.37 13.06 3.56
C GLU A 42 -23.58 14.19 4.56
N LYS A 43 -22.50 14.75 5.11
CA LYS A 43 -22.56 15.95 5.94
C LYS A 43 -23.14 17.15 5.19
N ALA A 44 -22.74 17.40 3.95
CA ALA A 44 -23.28 18.50 3.15
C ALA A 44 -24.80 18.35 2.96
N LYS A 45 -25.28 17.13 2.68
CA LYS A 45 -26.71 16.81 2.65
C LYS A 45 -27.37 17.03 4.01
N ALA A 46 -26.78 16.60 5.11
CA ALA A 46 -27.34 16.82 6.45
C ALA A 46 -27.48 18.33 6.78
N ARG A 47 -26.51 19.16 6.36
CA ARG A 47 -26.54 20.63 6.51
C ARG A 47 -27.58 21.31 5.64
N SER A 48 -27.81 20.84 4.41
CA SER A 48 -28.90 21.41 3.59
C SER A 48 -30.26 21.24 4.28
N HIS A 49 -30.38 20.24 5.15
CA HIS A 49 -31.57 19.98 5.96
C HIS A 49 -31.52 20.61 7.38
N ARG A 50 -30.35 21.02 7.88
CA ARG A 50 -30.18 21.64 9.21
C ARG A 50 -29.29 22.89 9.13
N ARG A 51 -29.86 24.07 9.37
CA ARG A 51 -29.13 25.34 9.50
C ARG A 51 -28.28 25.34 10.79
N GLY A 52 -27.10 24.72 10.76
CA GLY A 52 -26.20 24.62 11.92
C GLY A 52 -24.72 24.46 11.51
N GLY A 53 -23.84 25.16 12.23
CA GLY A 53 -22.47 25.51 11.84
C GLY A 53 -21.42 24.39 11.68
N SER A 54 -20.24 24.85 11.24
CA SER A 54 -19.21 24.15 10.47
C SER A 54 -18.06 23.58 11.31
N ARG A 55 -18.24 22.47 12.01
CA ARG A 55 -17.11 21.70 12.60
C ARG A 55 -17.25 20.22 12.31
N TRP A 56 -16.13 19.53 12.06
CA TRP A 56 -16.07 18.06 12.01
C TRP A 56 -16.52 17.52 13.37
N THR A 57 -17.60 16.77 13.38
CA THR A 57 -18.21 16.22 14.60
C THR A 57 -17.71 14.80 14.84
N ARG A 58 -17.90 14.29 16.06
CA ARG A 58 -17.62 12.88 16.36
C ARG A 58 -18.47 11.92 15.49
N SER A 59 -19.67 12.33 15.11
CA SER A 59 -20.52 11.57 14.18
C SER A 59 -19.95 11.56 12.76
N ASP A 60 -19.37 12.67 12.29
CA ASP A 60 -18.67 12.73 11.00
C ASP A 60 -17.44 11.80 10.99
N GLU A 61 -16.68 11.79 12.10
CA GLU A 61 -15.53 10.88 12.28
C GLU A 61 -15.96 9.42 12.22
N GLN A 62 -17.04 9.04 12.93
CA GLN A 62 -17.53 7.67 12.89
C GLN A 62 -17.96 7.24 11.48
N LEU A 63 -18.73 8.08 10.79
CA LEU A 63 -19.15 7.81 9.40
C LEU A 63 -17.95 7.63 8.47
N PHE A 64 -16.92 8.46 8.65
CA PHE A 64 -15.67 8.31 7.92
C PHE A 64 -14.97 6.98 8.20
N GLN A 65 -14.82 6.59 9.48
CA GLN A 65 -14.20 5.32 9.85
C GLN A 65 -15.00 4.12 9.32
N ASP A 66 -16.34 4.15 9.43
CA ASP A 66 -17.22 3.11 8.89
C ASP A 66 -17.02 2.94 7.37
N HIS A 67 -16.81 4.05 6.64
CA HIS A 67 -16.50 4.01 5.22
C HIS A 67 -15.09 3.49 4.92
N VAL A 68 -14.09 3.85 5.73
CA VAL A 68 -12.73 3.29 5.62
C VAL A 68 -12.77 1.78 5.80
N GLU A 69 -13.46 1.29 6.83
CA GLU A 69 -13.60 -0.13 7.12
C GLU A 69 -14.31 -0.86 5.98
N ARG A 70 -15.46 -0.35 5.52
CA ARG A 70 -16.21 -0.94 4.40
C ARG A 70 -15.37 -1.02 3.12
N LEU A 71 -14.73 0.07 2.72
CA LEU A 71 -13.91 0.12 1.51
C LEU A 71 -12.66 -0.77 1.62
N THR A 72 -12.06 -0.85 2.81
CA THR A 72 -10.96 -1.78 3.10
C THR A 72 -11.43 -3.21 2.98
N PHE A 73 -12.61 -3.53 3.50
CA PHE A 73 -13.21 -4.86 3.39
C PHE A 73 -13.48 -5.26 1.93
N GLU A 74 -14.05 -4.35 1.12
CA GLU A 74 -14.25 -4.57 -0.32
C GLU A 74 -12.95 -4.83 -1.09
N ARG A 75 -11.83 -4.26 -0.64
CA ARG A 75 -10.50 -4.38 -1.24
C ARG A 75 -9.60 -5.42 -0.56
N ARG A 76 -10.10 -6.13 0.46
CA ARG A 76 -9.27 -6.98 1.34
C ARG A 76 -8.45 -8.04 0.59
N THR A 77 -9.02 -8.65 -0.45
CA THR A 77 -8.36 -9.70 -1.23
C THR A 77 -7.21 -9.15 -2.05
N GLU A 78 -7.39 -7.96 -2.63
CA GLU A 78 -6.35 -7.26 -3.41
C GLU A 78 -5.19 -6.84 -2.49
N ILE A 79 -5.50 -6.23 -1.34
CA ILE A 79 -4.52 -5.84 -0.32
C ILE A 79 -3.74 -7.07 0.16
N ALA A 80 -4.43 -8.15 0.51
CA ALA A 80 -3.78 -9.38 0.99
C ALA A 80 -2.89 -10.03 -0.08
N ALA A 81 -3.30 -10.01 -1.35
CA ALA A 81 -2.51 -10.53 -2.45
C ALA A 81 -1.21 -9.72 -2.65
N LEU A 82 -1.30 -8.39 -2.62
CA LEU A 82 -0.15 -7.50 -2.74
C LEU A 82 0.79 -7.60 -1.53
N ALA A 83 0.25 -7.71 -0.32
CA ALA A 83 1.04 -7.89 0.90
C ALA A 83 1.85 -9.20 0.85
N ARG A 84 1.21 -10.32 0.47
CA ARG A 84 1.93 -11.60 0.28
C ARG A 84 2.98 -11.53 -0.83
N LYS A 85 2.68 -10.82 -1.93
CA LYS A 85 3.65 -10.60 -3.00
C LYS A 85 4.86 -9.81 -2.49
N LEU A 86 4.63 -8.73 -1.74
CA LEU A 86 5.68 -7.91 -1.15
C LEU A 86 6.58 -8.73 -0.24
N GLN A 87 5.99 -9.54 0.65
CA GLN A 87 6.75 -10.42 1.54
C GLN A 87 7.66 -11.39 0.75
N ARG A 88 7.14 -12.02 -0.30
CA ARG A 88 7.96 -12.91 -1.15
C ARG A 88 9.08 -12.17 -1.89
N GLN A 89 8.82 -10.94 -2.35
CA GLN A 89 9.86 -10.11 -2.97
C GLN A 89 10.96 -9.75 -1.96
N GLU A 90 10.59 -9.41 -0.73
CA GLU A 90 11.55 -9.06 0.33
C GLU A 90 12.40 -10.26 0.73
N GLN A 91 11.81 -11.45 0.84
CA GLN A 91 12.54 -12.70 1.07
C GLN A 91 13.51 -13.00 -0.08
N ALA A 92 13.06 -12.93 -1.33
CA ALA A 92 13.91 -13.20 -2.48
C ALA A 92 15.08 -12.20 -2.59
N ILE A 93 14.84 -10.91 -2.31
CA ILE A 93 15.89 -9.88 -2.27
C ILE A 93 16.90 -10.18 -1.16
N ALA A 94 16.43 -10.58 0.03
CA ALA A 94 17.32 -10.93 1.14
C ALA A 94 18.23 -12.10 0.79
N THR A 95 17.67 -13.18 0.23
CA THR A 95 18.45 -14.34 -0.25
C THR A 95 19.47 -13.93 -1.31
N MET A 96 19.06 -13.13 -2.31
CA MET A 96 19.96 -12.68 -3.37
C MET A 96 21.12 -11.81 -2.86
N ARG A 97 20.88 -11.01 -1.82
CA ARG A 97 21.94 -10.20 -1.18
C ARG A 97 22.92 -11.06 -0.39
N MET A 98 22.44 -12.11 0.28
CA MET A 98 23.30 -13.06 0.98
C MET A 98 24.21 -13.78 -0.02
N THR A 99 23.65 -14.32 -1.11
CA THR A 99 24.45 -15.01 -2.13
C THR A 99 25.51 -14.11 -2.77
N LEU A 100 25.16 -12.86 -3.10
CA LEU A 100 26.11 -11.87 -3.63
C LEU A 100 27.20 -11.47 -2.62
N GLY A 101 26.91 -11.51 -1.32
CA GLY A 101 27.88 -11.26 -0.25
C GLY A 101 28.84 -12.43 -0.05
N ASP A 102 28.32 -13.66 -0.10
CA ASP A 102 29.11 -14.89 -0.03
C ASP A 102 30.03 -15.04 -1.25
N ASP A 103 29.55 -14.67 -2.45
CA ASP A 103 30.35 -14.62 -3.68
C ASP A 103 31.49 -13.60 -3.57
N ALA A 104 31.27 -12.45 -2.94
CA ALA A 104 32.30 -11.44 -2.74
C ALA A 104 33.35 -11.87 -1.71
N ASN A 105 32.94 -12.59 -0.66
CA ASN A 105 33.85 -13.08 0.38
C ASN A 105 34.68 -14.28 -0.12
N SER A 106 34.09 -15.15 -0.94
CA SER A 106 34.80 -16.28 -1.56
C SER A 106 35.77 -15.88 -2.67
N ALA A 107 35.53 -14.76 -3.37
CA ALA A 107 36.47 -14.21 -4.35
C ALA A 107 37.68 -13.49 -3.73
N ALA A 108 37.65 -13.22 -2.42
CA ALA A 108 38.70 -12.51 -1.69
C ALA A 108 39.62 -13.44 -0.85
N ALA A 109 39.35 -14.76 -0.85
CA ALA A 109 40.12 -15.80 -0.17
C ALA A 109 40.97 -16.60 -1.17
#